data_AF-I1CE84-F1
#
_entry.id   AF-I1CE84-F1
#
_cell.length_a   1.000
_cell.length_b   1.000
_cell.length_c   1.000
_cell.angle_alpha   90.00
_cell.angle_beta   90.00
_cell.angle_gamma   90.00
#
_symmetry.space_group_name_H-M   'P 1'
#
loop_
_entity.id
_entity.type
_entity.pdbx_description
1 polymer ?
#
loop_
_entity_poly.entity_id
_entity_poly.type
_entity_poly.pdbx_seq_one_letter_code
_entity_poly.pdbx_strand_id
1 'polypeptide(L)'
;MNTTGEQSQNSHSAAANEEDFTMDLETYLTKLYQEQGLEVTLAATLDFLEMWENCNIGPENSTYEVNGIKRTKEEYAMYTIENIQAKLGVKVQDELQEDSWEKEDDEELLNNIEELIRNQYNQYTTTIREIARLQEQRDDLCELLTRNTTHWAHFKFRRPTAQPESVATYMAAKQILLKAIIPGYGLYRALTNRMKQVDKWTRIEDDSSRGPGICENGLFLDEVRNNSDMDC
;
A
#
# COMPACT_ATOMS: atom_id res chain seq x y z
N MET A 1 22.28 44.55 -54.12
CA MET A 1 22.39 45.53 -53.01
C MET A 1 22.02 44.82 -51.73
N ASN A 2 22.91 44.93 -50.74
CA ASN A 2 22.78 44.67 -49.30
C ASN A 2 22.68 43.22 -48.79
N THR A 3 23.89 42.75 -48.45
CA THR A 3 24.29 41.97 -47.28
C THR A 3 23.77 42.50 -45.94
N THR A 4 23.48 41.59 -45.01
CA THR A 4 23.50 41.70 -43.53
C THR A 4 23.14 40.29 -43.01
N GLY A 5 23.77 39.65 -42.03
CA GLY A 5 24.95 39.89 -41.20
C GLY A 5 25.25 38.59 -40.43
N GLU A 6 26.52 38.36 -40.11
CA GLU A 6 27.05 37.23 -39.34
C GLU A 6 26.87 37.38 -37.81
N GLN A 7 27.24 36.29 -37.12
CA GLN A 7 27.61 36.10 -35.69
C GLN A 7 26.52 35.43 -34.84
N SER A 8 26.62 34.12 -34.52
CA SER A 8 27.63 33.35 -33.78
C SER A 8 27.49 33.46 -32.25
N GLN A 9 27.33 32.29 -31.63
CA GLN A 9 27.74 31.82 -30.30
C GLN A 9 26.57 31.24 -29.49
N ASN A 10 26.44 29.92 -29.31
CA ASN A 10 27.25 28.90 -28.59
C ASN A 10 26.64 28.57 -27.22
N SER A 11 26.69 27.28 -26.89
CA SER A 11 26.55 26.68 -25.54
C SER A 11 25.11 26.64 -24.98
N HIS A 12 24.60 25.56 -24.36
CA HIS A 12 25.21 24.39 -23.76
C HIS A 12 24.24 23.21 -23.78
N SER A 13 24.79 22.03 -24.08
CA SER A 13 24.48 20.71 -23.52
C SER A 13 23.24 20.55 -22.64
N ALA A 14 22.30 19.73 -23.12
CA ALA A 14 21.88 18.52 -22.42
C ALA A 14 21.12 17.66 -23.45
N ALA A 15 21.84 16.85 -24.22
CA ALA A 15 21.22 15.66 -24.77
C ALA A 15 20.92 14.76 -23.56
N ALA A 16 19.72 14.93 -23.02
CA ALA A 16 19.14 13.91 -22.16
C ALA A 16 19.12 12.65 -23.01
N ASN A 17 19.99 11.70 -22.71
CA ASN A 17 19.72 10.30 -22.99
C ASN A 17 18.50 9.95 -22.14
N GLU A 18 17.32 10.32 -22.63
CA GLU A 18 16.12 9.55 -22.38
C GLU A 18 16.38 8.20 -23.04
N GLU A 19 17.00 7.28 -22.30
CA GLU A 19 16.80 5.86 -22.55
C GLU A 19 15.32 5.61 -22.25
N ASP A 20 14.50 5.97 -23.24
CA ASP A 20 13.09 5.63 -23.32
C ASP A 20 13.05 4.11 -23.16
N PHE A 21 12.58 3.63 -22.00
CA PHE A 21 12.59 2.23 -21.62
C PHE A 21 11.54 1.50 -22.47
N THR A 22 11.84 1.32 -23.75
CA THR A 22 11.02 0.70 -24.77
C THR A 22 11.60 -0.67 -25.07
N MET A 23 11.83 -1.47 -24.02
CA MET A 23 12.16 -2.87 -24.24
C MET A 23 10.89 -3.58 -24.69
N ASP A 24 10.86 -3.95 -25.96
CA ASP A 24 9.79 -4.74 -26.55
C ASP A 24 9.56 -6.04 -25.74
N LEU A 25 8.30 -6.43 -25.56
CA LEU A 25 7.90 -7.55 -24.70
C LEU A 25 8.60 -8.85 -25.10
N GLU A 26 8.78 -9.08 -26.40
CA GLU A 26 9.48 -10.26 -26.90
C GLU A 26 10.96 -10.25 -26.49
N THR A 27 11.59 -9.07 -26.51
CA THR A 27 12.98 -8.88 -26.06
C THR A 27 13.11 -9.08 -24.55
N TYR A 28 12.14 -8.56 -23.77
CA TYR A 28 12.08 -8.76 -22.32
C TYR A 28 11.94 -10.24 -21.95
N LEU A 29 10.95 -10.93 -22.51
CA LEU A 29 10.69 -12.35 -22.23
C LEU A 29 11.83 -13.24 -22.71
N THR A 30 12.47 -12.91 -23.84
CA THR A 30 13.66 -13.65 -24.32
C THR A 30 14.83 -13.51 -23.34
N LYS A 31 15.09 -12.29 -22.84
CA LYS A 31 16.14 -12.05 -21.85
C LYS A 31 15.84 -12.75 -20.53
N LEU A 32 14.59 -12.66 -20.07
CA LEU A 32 14.12 -13.33 -18.85
C LEU A 32 14.27 -14.86 -18.95
N TYR A 33 13.97 -15.45 -20.11
CA TYR A 33 14.15 -16.87 -20.36
C TYR A 33 15.62 -17.29 -20.30
N GLN A 34 16.54 -16.47 -20.84
CA GLN A 34 17.97 -16.75 -20.80
C GLN A 34 18.56 -16.64 -19.39
N GLU A 35 18.10 -15.66 -18.60
CA GLU A 35 18.67 -15.36 -17.28
C GLU A 35 18.04 -16.18 -16.14
N GLN A 36 16.73 -16.45 -16.22
CA GLN A 36 15.93 -17.02 -15.12
C GLN A 36 15.19 -18.30 -15.50
N GLY A 37 15.24 -18.71 -16.78
CA GLY A 37 14.67 -19.97 -17.24
C GLY A 37 13.17 -19.94 -17.54
N LEU A 38 12.63 -21.13 -17.85
CA LEU A 38 11.28 -21.31 -18.37
C LEU A 38 10.19 -20.92 -17.36
N GLU A 39 10.34 -21.32 -16.10
CA GLU A 39 9.30 -21.14 -15.07
C GLU A 39 9.04 -19.66 -14.77
N VAL A 40 10.10 -18.88 -14.54
CA VAL A 40 10.00 -17.43 -14.28
C VAL A 40 9.43 -16.69 -15.50
N THR A 41 9.83 -17.10 -16.71
CA THR A 41 9.31 -16.51 -17.95
C THR A 41 7.83 -16.84 -18.16
N LEU A 42 7.40 -18.05 -17.77
CA LEU A 42 6.01 -18.46 -17.83
C LEU A 42 5.14 -17.66 -16.87
N ALA A 43 5.57 -17.53 -15.62
CA ALA A 43 4.88 -16.71 -14.64
C ALA A 43 4.77 -15.25 -15.13
N ALA A 44 5.87 -14.65 -15.58
CA ALA A 44 5.86 -13.28 -16.10
C ALA A 44 4.97 -13.11 -17.35
N THR A 45 4.90 -14.12 -18.22
CA THR A 45 4.03 -14.10 -19.40
C THR A 45 2.56 -14.17 -18.97
N LEU A 46 2.21 -15.03 -18.01
CA LEU A 46 0.86 -15.14 -17.48
C LEU A 46 0.41 -13.85 -16.77
N ASP A 47 1.28 -13.27 -15.94
CA ASP A 47 1.01 -12.00 -15.24
C ASP A 47 0.79 -10.86 -16.24
N PHE A 48 1.58 -10.80 -17.31
CA PHE A 48 1.40 -9.81 -18.37
C PHE A 48 0.06 -9.98 -19.10
N LEU A 49 -0.32 -11.22 -19.42
CA LEU A 49 -1.59 -11.51 -20.08
C LEU A 49 -2.78 -11.17 -19.18
N GLU A 50 -2.69 -11.47 -17.88
CA GLU A 50 -3.69 -11.09 -16.89
C GLU A 50 -3.82 -9.57 -16.75
N MET A 51 -2.70 -8.84 -16.69
CA MET A 51 -2.70 -7.38 -16.70
C MET A 51 -3.35 -6.83 -17.97
N TRP A 52 -3.07 -7.42 -19.14
CA TRP A 52 -3.66 -7.03 -20.42
C TRP A 52 -5.18 -7.24 -20.45
N GLU A 53 -5.66 -8.38 -19.93
CA GLU A 53 -7.09 -8.67 -19.76
C GLU A 53 -7.76 -7.63 -18.83
N ASN A 54 -7.16 -7.38 -17.65
CA ASN A 54 -7.70 -6.48 -16.63
C ASN A 54 -7.75 -5.01 -17.08
N CYS A 55 -6.84 -4.59 -17.96
CA CYS A 55 -6.84 -3.24 -18.53
C CYS A 55 -7.82 -3.04 -19.69
N ASN A 56 -8.60 -4.06 -20.12
CA ASN A 56 -9.51 -3.99 -21.27
C ASN A 56 -8.82 -3.59 -22.60
N ILE A 57 -7.49 -3.78 -22.69
CA ILE A 57 -6.71 -3.56 -23.92
C ILE A 57 -6.70 -4.85 -24.75
N GLY A 58 -7.08 -5.99 -24.15
CA GLY A 58 -7.12 -7.32 -24.78
C GLY A 58 -8.47 -7.65 -25.44
N PRO A 59 -8.59 -8.81 -26.10
CA PRO A 59 -9.85 -9.25 -26.72
C PRO A 59 -10.95 -9.44 -25.65
N GLU A 60 -12.18 -9.04 -25.96
CA GLU A 60 -13.37 -9.14 -25.06
C GLU A 60 -13.70 -10.59 -24.62
N ASN A 61 -13.08 -11.58 -25.25
CA ASN A 61 -13.13 -12.97 -24.84
C ASN A 61 -11.69 -13.43 -24.56
N SER A 62 -11.43 -14.04 -23.39
CA SER A 62 -10.17 -14.69 -22.97
C SER A 62 -9.79 -15.90 -23.85
N THR A 63 -9.82 -15.72 -25.16
CA THR A 63 -9.45 -16.70 -26.18
C THR A 63 -8.40 -16.06 -27.05
N TYR A 64 -7.19 -16.61 -27.00
CA TYR A 64 -6.06 -16.14 -27.78
C TYR A 64 -6.02 -16.89 -29.11
N GLU A 65 -5.84 -16.18 -30.23
CA GLU A 65 -5.79 -16.80 -31.55
C GLU A 65 -4.33 -16.96 -31.99
N VAL A 66 -3.92 -18.21 -32.21
CA VAL A 66 -2.60 -18.57 -32.74
C VAL A 66 -2.80 -19.43 -33.96
N ASN A 67 -2.33 -18.96 -35.12
CA ASN A 67 -2.41 -19.68 -36.39
C ASN A 67 -3.84 -20.14 -36.76
N GLY A 68 -4.87 -19.35 -36.41
CA GLY A 68 -6.28 -19.66 -36.67
C GLY A 68 -6.93 -20.61 -35.65
N ILE A 69 -6.23 -21.00 -34.59
CA ILE A 69 -6.73 -21.88 -33.52
C ILE A 69 -6.91 -21.06 -32.25
N LYS A 70 -8.09 -21.16 -31.64
CA LYS A 70 -8.38 -20.57 -30.33
C LYS A 70 -7.69 -21.37 -29.23
N ARG A 71 -6.94 -20.68 -28.38
CA ARG A 71 -6.18 -21.21 -27.25
C ARG A 71 -6.59 -20.53 -25.96
N THR A 72 -6.44 -21.26 -24.86
CA THR A 72 -6.48 -20.72 -23.50
C THR A 72 -5.27 -19.82 -23.23
N LYS A 73 -5.32 -19.03 -22.15
CA LYS A 73 -4.23 -18.14 -21.73
C LYS A 73 -2.95 -18.93 -21.46
N GLU A 74 -3.09 -20.06 -20.80
CA GLU A 74 -2.00 -20.97 -20.43
C GLU A 74 -1.37 -21.60 -21.66
N GLU A 75 -2.18 -22.07 -22.62
CA GLU A 75 -1.68 -22.59 -23.89
C GLU A 75 -0.98 -21.52 -24.73
N TYR A 76 -1.47 -20.28 -24.70
CA TYR A 76 -0.84 -19.17 -25.40
C TYR A 76 0.50 -18.76 -24.78
N ALA A 77 0.57 -18.69 -23.46
CA ALA A 77 1.81 -18.42 -22.73
C ALA A 77 2.86 -19.49 -23.02
N MET A 78 2.47 -20.77 -22.95
CA MET A 78 3.35 -21.90 -23.30
C MET A 78 3.82 -21.82 -24.76
N TYR A 79 2.93 -21.57 -25.72
CA TYR A 79 3.32 -21.40 -27.13
C TYR A 79 4.33 -20.25 -27.33
N THR A 80 4.17 -19.15 -26.61
CA THR A 80 5.09 -18.01 -26.67
C THR A 80 6.48 -18.39 -26.19
N ILE A 81 6.57 -19.14 -25.09
CA ILE A 81 7.83 -19.60 -24.51
C ILE A 81 8.47 -20.68 -25.37
N GLU A 82 7.69 -21.60 -25.93
CA GLU A 82 8.19 -22.62 -26.88
C GLU A 82 8.83 -21.96 -28.11
N ASN A 83 8.26 -20.85 -28.59
CA ASN A 83 8.87 -20.08 -29.68
C ASN A 83 10.18 -19.39 -29.26
N ILE A 84 10.23 -18.82 -28.05
CA ILE A 84 11.46 -18.25 -27.48
C ILE A 84 12.52 -19.35 -27.33
N GLN A 85 12.15 -20.50 -26.78
CA GLN A 85 13.00 -21.67 -26.62
C GLN A 85 13.48 -22.19 -27.97
N ALA A 86 12.63 -22.29 -28.99
CA ALA A 86 13.03 -22.73 -30.33
C ALA A 86 14.04 -21.75 -30.97
N LYS A 87 13.87 -20.44 -30.77
CA LYS A 87 14.83 -19.41 -31.22
C LYS A 87 16.18 -19.51 -30.49
N LEU A 88 16.16 -19.94 -29.23
CA LEU A 88 17.35 -20.07 -28.38
C LEU A 88 18.02 -21.45 -28.47
N GLY A 89 17.28 -22.53 -28.69
CA GLY A 89 17.78 -23.90 -28.79
C GLY A 89 18.70 -24.12 -29.99
N VAL A 90 18.61 -23.28 -31.01
CA VAL A 90 19.59 -23.21 -32.11
C VAL A 90 20.97 -22.70 -31.63
N LYS A 91 21.06 -22.07 -30.45
CA LYS A 91 22.28 -21.50 -29.87
C LYS A 91 22.89 -22.29 -28.71
N VAL A 92 22.13 -23.14 -28.02
CA VAL A 92 22.54 -23.75 -26.73
C VAL A 92 23.13 -25.17 -26.86
N GLN A 93 23.13 -25.78 -28.05
CA GLN A 93 23.66 -27.14 -28.24
C GLN A 93 25.18 -27.32 -27.98
N ASP A 94 25.94 -26.25 -27.77
CA ASP A 94 27.41 -26.28 -27.63
C ASP A 94 27.92 -26.41 -26.18
N GLU A 95 27.07 -26.20 -25.17
CA GLU A 95 27.48 -26.18 -23.77
C GLU A 95 26.38 -26.87 -22.96
N LEU A 96 26.72 -27.94 -22.22
CA LEU A 96 26.09 -28.37 -20.95
C LEU A 96 26.25 -29.88 -20.74
N GLN A 97 27.22 -30.28 -19.93
CA GLN A 97 27.08 -31.47 -19.09
C GLN A 97 28.07 -31.46 -17.92
N GLU A 98 27.65 -30.96 -16.75
CA GLU A 98 28.23 -31.11 -15.39
C GLU A 98 27.31 -30.30 -14.46
N ASP A 99 26.83 -30.66 -13.27
CA ASP A 99 26.98 -31.83 -12.39
C ASP A 99 25.70 -31.96 -11.52
N SER A 100 25.47 -33.14 -10.93
CA SER A 100 24.15 -33.58 -10.43
C SER A 100 23.97 -33.61 -8.90
N TRP A 101 25.00 -33.32 -8.09
CA TRP A 101 24.95 -33.54 -6.63
C TRP A 101 24.90 -32.27 -5.78
N GLU A 102 25.36 -31.12 -6.29
CA GLU A 102 25.21 -29.82 -5.58
C GLU A 102 23.75 -29.33 -5.58
N LYS A 103 22.91 -29.84 -6.49
CA LYS A 103 21.52 -29.41 -6.68
C LYS A 103 20.55 -29.86 -5.58
N GLU A 104 20.77 -31.02 -4.94
CA GLU A 104 19.87 -31.54 -3.90
C GLU A 104 20.00 -30.76 -2.57
N ASP A 105 21.24 -30.44 -2.14
CA ASP A 105 21.48 -29.62 -0.95
C ASP A 105 20.97 -28.17 -1.13
N ASP A 106 21.09 -27.65 -2.36
CA ASP A 106 20.56 -26.33 -2.74
C ASP A 106 19.02 -26.31 -2.76
N GLU A 107 18.36 -27.41 -3.12
CA GLU A 107 16.90 -27.52 -3.16
C GLU A 107 16.28 -27.61 -1.74
N GLU A 108 16.91 -28.33 -0.81
CA GLU A 108 16.47 -28.34 0.59
C GLU A 108 16.63 -26.94 1.22
N LEU A 109 17.75 -26.26 0.97
CA LEU A 109 17.95 -24.89 1.43
C LEU A 109 16.93 -23.93 0.83
N LEU A 110 16.65 -24.03 -0.47
CA LEU A 110 15.67 -23.21 -1.16
C LEU A 110 14.26 -23.41 -0.57
N ASN A 111 13.83 -24.66 -0.39
CA ASN A 111 12.54 -24.98 0.23
C ASN A 111 12.42 -24.41 1.64
N ASN A 112 13.48 -24.50 2.45
CA ASN A 112 13.52 -23.91 3.79
C ASN A 112 13.39 -22.37 3.76
N ILE A 113 14.06 -21.71 2.80
CA ILE A 113 13.97 -20.25 2.63
C ILE A 113 12.55 -19.86 2.18
N GLU A 114 11.96 -20.58 1.24
CA GLU A 114 10.58 -20.34 0.81
C GLU A 114 9.57 -20.50 1.95
N GLU A 115 9.70 -21.56 2.76
CA GLU A 115 8.82 -21.77 3.92
C GLU A 115 9.00 -20.64 4.94
N LEU A 116 10.24 -20.18 5.16
CA LEU A 116 10.51 -19.04 6.03
C LEU A 116 9.85 -17.76 5.51
N ILE A 117 9.92 -17.48 4.22
CA ILE A 117 9.27 -16.30 3.60
C ILE A 117 7.76 -16.37 3.79
N ARG A 118 7.13 -17.53 3.49
CA ARG A 118 5.68 -17.72 3.66
C ARG A 118 5.27 -17.54 5.14
N ASN A 119 6.05 -18.11 6.06
CA ASN A 119 5.80 -17.97 7.49
C ASN A 119 5.93 -16.51 7.97
N GLN A 120 6.95 -15.78 7.53
CA GLN A 120 7.14 -14.37 7.86
C GLN A 120 5.99 -13.51 7.33
N TYR A 121 5.53 -13.76 6.11
CA TYR A 121 4.38 -13.07 5.54
C TYR A 121 3.09 -13.35 6.34
N ASN A 122 2.86 -14.60 6.75
CA ASN A 122 1.72 -14.95 7.60
C ASN A 122 1.77 -14.27 8.98
N GLN A 123 2.96 -14.13 9.57
CA GLN A 123 3.14 -13.39 10.82
C GLN A 123 2.87 -11.89 10.63
N TYR A 124 3.33 -11.32 9.51
CA TYR A 124 3.04 -9.93 9.16
C TYR A 124 1.54 -9.68 9.05
N THR A 125 0.82 -10.46 8.23
CA THR A 125 -0.63 -10.29 8.03
C THR A 125 -1.42 -10.46 9.33
N THR A 126 -1.02 -11.43 10.18
CA THR A 126 -1.60 -11.60 11.53
C THR A 126 -1.39 -10.37 12.40
N THR A 127 -0.19 -9.79 12.36
CA THR A 127 0.15 -8.58 13.12
C THR A 127 -0.67 -7.38 12.65
N ILE A 128 -0.87 -7.22 11.33
CA ILE A 128 -1.71 -6.15 10.77
C ILE A 128 -3.15 -6.26 11.29
N ARG A 129 -3.74 -7.46 11.29
CA ARG A 129 -5.08 -7.69 11.83
C ARG A 129 -5.16 -7.33 13.32
N GLU A 130 -4.15 -7.69 14.09
CA GLU A 130 -4.08 -7.36 15.52
C GLU A 130 -3.96 -5.86 15.76
N ILE A 131 -3.17 -5.14 14.94
CA ILE A 131 -3.09 -3.67 15.01
C ILE A 131 -4.47 -3.06 14.76
N ALA A 132 -5.21 -3.51 13.75
CA ALA A 132 -6.55 -3.01 13.47
C ALA A 132 -7.51 -3.24 14.65
N ARG A 133 -7.50 -4.44 15.23
CA ARG A 133 -8.29 -4.79 16.42
C ARG A 133 -7.94 -3.89 17.61
N LEU A 134 -6.66 -3.64 17.86
CA LEU A 134 -6.20 -2.77 18.94
C LEU A 134 -6.59 -1.30 18.71
N GLN A 135 -6.62 -0.84 17.47
CA GLN A 135 -7.10 0.51 17.12
C GLN A 135 -8.59 0.67 17.38
N GLU A 136 -9.41 -0.31 17.02
CA GLU A 136 -10.85 -0.32 17.33
C GLU A 136 -11.07 -0.28 18.85
N GLN A 137 -10.40 -1.14 19.60
CA GLN A 137 -10.48 -1.16 21.06
C GLN A 137 -10.06 0.17 21.70
N ARG A 138 -9.01 0.80 21.17
CA ARG A 138 -8.57 2.13 21.63
C ARG A 138 -9.69 3.16 21.43
N ASP A 139 -10.38 3.12 20.30
CA ASP A 139 -11.41 4.11 19.96
C ASP A 139 -12.68 3.92 20.80
N ASP A 140 -13.08 2.68 21.08
CA ASP A 140 -14.15 2.34 22.02
C ASP A 140 -13.86 2.83 23.44
N LEU A 141 -12.64 2.56 23.94
CA LEU A 141 -12.21 3.02 25.25
C LEU A 141 -12.16 4.55 25.32
N CYS A 142 -11.71 5.20 24.26
CA CYS A 142 -11.68 6.66 24.16
C CYS A 142 -13.10 7.25 24.27
N GLU A 143 -14.09 6.63 23.62
CA GLU A 143 -15.49 7.02 23.72
C GLU A 143 -16.06 6.82 25.12
N LEU A 144 -15.90 5.62 25.69
CA LEU A 144 -16.37 5.30 27.04
C LEU A 144 -15.78 6.27 28.07
N LEU A 145 -14.46 6.47 28.01
CA LEU A 145 -13.75 7.33 28.94
C LEU A 145 -14.21 8.78 28.82
N THR A 146 -14.40 9.26 27.59
CA THR A 146 -14.91 10.61 27.34
C THR A 146 -16.32 10.81 27.90
N ARG A 147 -17.23 9.85 27.67
CA ARG A 147 -18.60 9.88 28.19
C ARG A 147 -18.62 9.89 29.72
N ASN A 148 -17.88 8.97 30.33
CA ASN A 148 -17.81 8.83 31.78
C ASN A 148 -17.19 10.07 32.44
N THR A 149 -16.14 10.63 31.84
CA THR A 149 -15.51 11.88 32.31
C THR A 149 -16.47 13.06 32.22
N THR A 150 -17.27 13.14 31.16
CA THR A 150 -18.29 14.19 30.99
C THR A 150 -19.39 14.04 32.03
N HIS A 151 -19.94 12.84 32.20
CA HIS A 151 -20.95 12.57 33.23
C HIS A 151 -20.43 12.87 34.64
N TRP A 152 -19.23 12.39 34.97
CA TRP A 152 -18.58 12.68 36.25
C TRP A 152 -18.47 14.19 36.50
N ALA A 153 -18.04 14.96 35.50
CA ALA A 153 -17.95 16.41 35.61
C ALA A 153 -19.34 17.04 35.83
N HIS A 154 -20.37 16.59 35.11
CA HIS A 154 -21.74 17.11 35.27
C HIS A 154 -22.35 16.78 36.63
N PHE A 155 -21.96 15.68 37.27
CA PHE A 155 -22.35 15.38 38.65
C PHE A 155 -21.54 16.17 39.68
N LYS A 156 -20.26 16.41 39.42
CA LYS A 156 -19.33 17.02 40.39
C LYS A 156 -19.42 18.54 40.44
N PHE A 157 -19.65 19.19 39.31
CA PHE A 157 -19.61 20.64 39.16
C PHE A 157 -20.99 21.23 38.92
N ARG A 158 -21.15 22.51 39.24
CA ARG A 158 -22.32 23.28 38.83
C ARG A 158 -22.17 23.65 37.36
N ARG A 159 -23.30 23.62 36.63
CA ARG A 159 -23.34 24.05 35.23
C ARG A 159 -22.83 25.51 35.12
N PRO A 160 -21.83 25.79 34.27
CA PRO A 160 -21.36 27.15 34.04
C PRO A 160 -22.45 28.01 33.37
N THR A 161 -22.37 29.32 33.55
CA THR A 161 -23.21 30.26 32.77
C THR A 161 -22.68 30.37 31.35
N ALA A 162 -23.46 30.94 30.43
CA ALA A 162 -23.05 31.16 29.03
C ALA A 162 -21.91 32.19 28.86
N GLN A 163 -21.35 32.71 29.96
CA GLN A 163 -20.24 33.64 29.92
C GLN A 163 -18.91 32.90 29.70
N PRO A 164 -18.04 33.37 28.78
CA PRO A 164 -16.75 32.71 28.49
C PRO A 164 -15.90 32.48 29.74
N GLU A 165 -15.87 33.43 30.66
CA GLU A 165 -15.13 33.33 31.92
C GLU A 165 -15.65 32.21 32.83
N SER A 166 -16.97 32.01 32.86
CA SER A 166 -17.60 30.93 33.64
C SER A 166 -17.26 29.56 33.06
N VAL A 167 -17.30 29.43 31.74
CA VAL A 167 -16.90 28.21 31.02
C VAL A 167 -15.41 27.92 31.22
N ALA A 168 -14.55 28.93 31.11
CA ALA A 168 -13.11 28.80 31.33
C ALA A 168 -12.79 28.34 32.76
N THR A 169 -13.46 28.91 33.76
CA THR A 169 -13.31 28.53 35.16
C THR A 169 -13.75 27.08 35.39
N TYR A 170 -14.89 26.68 34.84
CA TYR A 170 -15.36 25.29 34.86
C TYR A 170 -14.33 24.33 34.25
N MET A 171 -13.80 24.67 33.07
CA MET A 171 -12.83 23.84 32.37
C MET A 171 -11.50 23.69 33.12
N ALA A 172 -11.00 24.78 33.70
CA ALA A 172 -9.80 24.75 34.53
C ALA A 172 -10.01 23.85 35.76
N ALA A 173 -11.13 23.99 36.47
CA ALA A 173 -11.45 23.17 37.63
C ALA A 173 -11.61 21.68 37.25
N LYS A 174 -12.31 21.39 36.15
CA LYS A 174 -12.46 20.03 35.60
C LYS A 174 -11.11 19.42 35.29
N GLN A 175 -10.23 20.15 34.61
CA GLN A 175 -8.90 19.66 34.24
C GLN A 175 -8.01 19.40 35.45
N ILE A 176 -8.03 20.29 36.45
CA ILE A 176 -7.25 20.12 37.70
C ILE A 176 -7.68 18.84 38.43
N LEU A 177 -8.99 18.65 38.64
CA LEU A 177 -9.48 17.46 39.34
C LEU A 177 -9.33 16.18 38.51
N LEU A 178 -9.48 16.25 37.19
CA LEU A 178 -9.31 15.09 36.33
C LEU A 178 -7.85 14.59 36.32
N LYS A 179 -6.86 15.49 36.40
CA LYS A 179 -5.44 15.11 36.56
C LYS A 179 -5.16 14.31 37.83
N ALA A 180 -5.96 14.50 38.89
CA ALA A 180 -5.82 13.73 40.12
C ALA A 180 -6.40 12.30 39.99
N ILE A 181 -7.42 12.10 39.15
CA ILE A 181 -8.06 10.80 38.93
C ILE A 181 -7.27 9.98 37.88
N ILE A 182 -6.84 10.65 36.81
CA ILE A 182 -6.16 10.02 35.68
C ILE A 182 -4.86 10.79 35.40
N PRO A 183 -3.78 10.54 36.16
CA PRO A 183 -2.51 11.19 35.93
C PRO A 183 -2.01 10.92 34.50
N GLY A 184 -1.47 11.95 33.84
CA GLY A 184 -0.87 11.79 32.52
C GLY A 184 -1.84 11.68 31.34
N TYR A 185 -3.16 11.76 31.53
CA TYR A 185 -4.11 11.72 30.39
C TYR A 185 -3.87 12.83 29.34
N GLY A 186 -3.28 13.95 29.77
CA GLY A 186 -2.87 15.06 28.91
C GLY A 186 -1.77 14.72 27.90
N LEU A 187 -1.06 13.61 28.07
CA LEU A 187 -0.08 13.11 27.10
C LEU A 187 -0.78 12.64 25.81
N TYR A 188 -2.04 12.20 25.93
CA TYR A 188 -2.84 11.74 24.81
C TYR A 188 -3.66 12.90 24.25
N ARG A 189 -3.08 13.61 23.28
CA ARG A 189 -3.70 14.79 22.65
C ARG A 189 -5.08 14.48 22.06
N ALA A 190 -5.22 13.35 21.34
CA ALA A 190 -6.48 12.95 20.73
C ALA A 190 -7.59 12.75 21.79
N LEU A 191 -7.28 12.02 22.87
CA LEU A 191 -8.19 11.80 23.99
C LEU A 191 -8.59 13.12 24.67
N THR A 192 -7.60 13.98 24.95
CA THR A 192 -7.82 15.27 25.60
C THR A 192 -8.72 16.17 24.75
N ASN A 193 -8.53 16.18 23.44
CA ASN A 193 -9.36 16.96 22.51
C ASN A 193 -10.79 16.42 22.46
N ARG A 194 -10.97 15.09 22.34
CA ARG A 194 -12.29 14.47 22.32
C ARG A 194 -13.08 14.76 23.60
N MET A 195 -12.43 14.69 24.76
CA MET A 195 -13.03 15.04 26.06
C MET A 195 -13.52 16.49 26.15
N LYS A 196 -12.86 17.43 25.45
CA LYS A 196 -13.30 18.83 25.39
C LYS A 196 -14.49 19.02 24.45
N GLN A 197 -14.49 18.33 23.30
CA GLN A 197 -15.51 18.50 22.26
C GLN A 197 -16.88 17.91 22.63
N VAL A 198 -16.88 16.80 23.38
CA VAL A 198 -18.11 16.08 23.76
C VAL A 198 -18.88 16.77 24.88
N ASP A 199 -18.20 17.57 25.72
CA ASP A 199 -18.84 18.25 26.83
C ASP A 199 -19.73 19.40 26.34
N LYS A 200 -21.05 19.26 26.52
CA LYS A 200 -22.00 20.28 26.06
C LYS A 200 -21.92 21.57 26.87
N TRP A 201 -21.45 21.53 28.11
CA TRP A 201 -21.34 22.73 28.96
C TRP A 201 -20.22 23.67 28.52
N THR A 202 -19.36 23.24 27.61
CA THR A 202 -18.24 24.03 27.10
C THR A 202 -18.55 24.71 25.77
N ARG A 203 -19.73 24.47 25.21
CA ARG A 203 -20.15 25.07 23.94
C ARG A 203 -20.82 26.42 24.23
N ILE A 204 -20.26 27.48 23.67
CA ILE A 204 -20.89 28.80 23.62
C ILE A 204 -21.60 28.85 22.27
N GLU A 205 -22.91 29.15 22.26
CA GLU A 205 -23.81 28.93 21.12
C GLU A 205 -23.46 29.70 19.83
N ASP A 206 -22.44 30.57 19.86
CA ASP A 206 -21.91 31.28 18.69
C ASP A 206 -20.79 30.54 17.92
N ASP A 207 -20.24 29.44 18.46
CA ASP A 207 -19.14 28.73 17.80
C ASP A 207 -19.65 27.54 16.97
N SER A 208 -20.28 27.87 15.84
CA SER A 208 -20.70 26.89 14.80
C SER A 208 -19.52 26.36 13.96
N SER A 209 -18.28 26.48 14.44
CA SER A 209 -17.16 25.77 13.83
C SER A 209 -17.14 24.32 14.31
N ARG A 210 -17.94 23.47 13.63
CA ARG A 210 -17.67 22.03 13.61
C ARG A 210 -16.28 21.84 12.99
N GLY A 211 -15.25 21.85 13.84
CA GLY A 211 -13.90 21.50 13.42
C GLY A 211 -13.94 20.12 12.72
N PRO A 212 -13.23 19.96 11.60
CA PRO A 212 -13.22 18.69 10.88
C PRO A 212 -12.74 17.59 11.83
N GLY A 213 -13.37 16.42 11.75
CA GLY A 213 -13.01 15.27 12.57
C GLY A 213 -11.54 14.94 12.37
N ILE A 214 -10.70 15.27 13.35
CA ILE A 214 -9.28 14.91 13.31
C ILE A 214 -9.17 13.45 13.77
N CYS A 215 -9.44 12.55 12.83
CA CYS A 215 -9.01 11.14 12.84
C CYS A 215 -8.57 10.74 11.41
N GLU A 216 -7.74 11.54 10.75
CA GLU A 216 -7.01 11.07 9.57
C GLU A 216 -5.67 10.49 10.03
N ASN A 217 -5.65 9.17 10.23
CA ASN A 217 -4.45 8.37 10.02
C ASN A 217 -4.54 7.79 8.59
N GLY A 218 -4.50 8.68 7.59
CA GLY A 218 -4.67 8.36 6.17
C GLY A 218 -3.43 7.79 5.48
N LEU A 219 -2.61 6.99 6.17
CA LEU A 219 -1.47 6.31 5.53
C LEU A 219 -1.39 4.81 5.80
N PHE A 220 -2.36 4.25 6.53
CA PHE A 220 -2.38 2.81 6.87
C PHE A 220 -3.73 2.13 6.62
N LEU A 221 -4.77 2.90 6.29
CA LEU A 221 -6.11 2.39 6.04
C LEU A 221 -6.30 1.90 4.59
N ASP A 222 -5.50 2.39 3.63
CA ASP A 222 -5.60 1.93 2.24
C ASP A 222 -5.06 0.49 2.07
N GLU A 223 -4.12 0.07 2.92
CA GLU A 223 -3.55 -1.29 2.88
C GLU A 223 -4.43 -2.34 3.59
N VAL A 224 -5.25 -1.92 4.56
CA VAL A 224 -6.19 -2.80 5.27
C VAL A 224 -7.49 -2.98 4.48
N ARG A 225 -7.93 -1.95 3.74
CA ARG A 225 -9.16 -2.02 2.95
C ARG A 225 -9.00 -2.79 1.64
N ASN A 226 -7.81 -2.77 1.03
CA ASN A 226 -7.54 -3.53 -0.20
C ASN A 226 -7.31 -5.04 0.05
N ASN A 227 -7.01 -5.45 1.28
CA ASN A 227 -6.81 -6.87 1.63
C ASN A 227 -8.09 -7.58 2.14
N SER A 228 -9.21 -6.88 2.30
CA SER A 228 -10.50 -7.49 2.66
C SER A 228 -11.35 -7.91 1.46
N ASP A 229 -11.00 -7.46 0.26
CA ASP A 229 -11.78 -7.70 -0.97
C ASP A 229 -11.17 -8.78 -1.87
N MET A 230 -10.06 -9.42 -1.45
CA MET A 230 -9.40 -10.51 -2.18
C MET A 230 -9.80 -11.93 -1.73
N ASP A 231 -10.72 -12.04 -0.77
CA ASP A 231 -11.32 -13.32 -0.36
C ASP A 231 -12.82 -13.33 -0.71
N CYS A 232 -13.16 -13.50 -2.00
CA CYS A 232 -14.49 -13.90 -2.48
C CYS A 232 -14.37 -14.87 -3.67
#